data_AF-A0A969LN11-F1
#
_entry.id   AF-A0A969LN11-F1
#
_cell.length_a   1.000
_cell.length_b   1.000
_cell.length_c   1.000
_cell.angle_alpha   90.00
_cell.angle_beta   90.00
_cell.angle_gamma   90.00
#
_symmetry.space_group_name_H-M   'P 1'
#
loop_
_entity.id
_entity.type
_entity.pdbx_description
1 polymer ?
#
loop_
_entity_poly.entity_id
_entity_poly.type
_entity_poly.pdbx_seq_one_letter_code
_entity_poly.pdbx_strand_id
1 'polypeptide(L)'
;MLTYSPEKFASLYDSELGQRLWAFLTRDDNVARLETASELGKPAVEGVEEQLLAEFREEILAGRVKQMVGHMVRQILEQRDWVLDQTDVKLHSVPFSKAARYRRSDWFTFHAFRNSSDPRDVVITDRRQNPTLPAGSRWTFYATFASPLKAAVAFGVNDIKQLRQQVHSHGYQRIRIERQLRRA
;
A
#
# COMPACT_ATOMS: atom_id res chain seq x y z
N MET A 1 14.65 8.66 -15.66
CA MET A 1 15.54 9.13 -14.58
C MET A 1 14.68 9.91 -13.60
N LEU A 2 14.79 9.65 -12.30
CA LEU A 2 14.01 10.35 -11.27
C LEU A 2 14.59 11.74 -11.05
N THR A 3 13.71 12.74 -10.90
CA THR A 3 14.12 14.13 -10.67
C THR A 3 13.56 14.65 -9.35
N TYR A 4 14.39 15.29 -8.54
CA TYR A 4 13.96 15.90 -7.28
C TYR A 4 13.69 17.39 -7.43
N SER A 5 12.54 17.85 -6.97
CA SER A 5 12.22 19.26 -6.77
C SER A 5 12.30 19.58 -5.27
N PRO A 6 13.35 20.26 -4.78
CA PRO A 6 13.57 20.39 -3.34
C PRO A 6 12.65 21.39 -2.63
N GLU A 7 12.08 22.36 -3.35
CA GLU A 7 11.19 23.40 -2.80
C GLU A 7 11.79 24.05 -1.52
N LYS A 8 11.06 24.00 -0.41
CA LYS A 8 11.48 24.49 0.93
C LYS A 8 12.71 23.81 1.51
N PHE A 9 13.23 22.75 0.87
CA PHE A 9 14.44 22.05 1.27
C PHE A 9 15.65 22.39 0.39
N ALA A 10 15.56 23.34 -0.54
CA ALA A 10 16.64 23.69 -1.47
C ALA A 10 18.02 23.81 -0.80
N SER A 11 18.14 24.67 0.22
CA SER A 11 19.41 24.84 0.94
C SER A 11 19.94 23.56 1.61
N LEU A 12 19.06 22.68 2.11
CA LEU A 12 19.49 21.39 2.67
C LEU A 12 19.86 20.40 1.56
N TYR A 13 19.16 20.43 0.44
CA TYR A 13 19.44 19.59 -0.72
C TYR A 13 20.78 19.95 -1.39
N ASP A 14 21.11 21.24 -1.45
CA ASP A 14 22.38 21.74 -2.02
C ASP A 14 23.61 21.32 -1.19
N SER A 15 23.41 20.81 0.03
CA SER A 15 24.48 20.22 0.84
C SER A 15 24.88 18.83 0.35
N GLU A 16 26.11 18.41 0.71
CA GLU A 16 26.59 17.06 0.41
C GLU A 16 25.64 15.96 0.94
N LEU A 17 25.16 16.12 2.17
CA LEU A 17 24.20 15.19 2.77
C LEU A 17 22.91 15.10 1.95
N GLY A 18 22.38 16.23 1.52
CA GLY A 18 21.15 16.28 0.71
C GLY A 18 21.29 15.56 -0.62
N GLN A 19 22.40 15.77 -1.32
CA GLN A 19 22.71 15.07 -2.57
C GLN A 19 22.91 13.57 -2.35
N ARG A 20 23.64 13.18 -1.30
CA ARG A 20 23.86 11.78 -0.94
C ARG A 20 22.55 11.06 -0.61
N LEU A 21 21.63 11.71 0.12
CA LEU A 21 20.31 11.15 0.43
C LEU A 21 19.48 10.89 -0.82
N TRP A 22 19.47 11.84 -1.77
CA TRP A 22 18.77 11.65 -3.03
C TRP A 22 19.38 10.52 -3.86
N ALA A 23 20.71 10.51 -4.00
CA ALA A 23 21.43 9.46 -4.70
C ALA A 23 21.19 8.08 -4.07
N PHE A 24 21.11 8.01 -2.74
CA PHE A 24 20.76 6.79 -2.01
C PHE A 24 19.33 6.34 -2.30
N LEU A 25 18.33 7.21 -2.14
CA LEU A 25 16.92 6.84 -2.28
C LEU A 25 16.54 6.45 -3.71
N THR A 26 17.28 6.96 -4.71
CA THR A 26 17.03 6.69 -6.13
C THR A 26 17.79 5.49 -6.69
N ARG A 27 18.57 4.76 -5.87
CA ARG A 27 19.12 3.46 -6.26
C ARG A 27 17.97 2.48 -6.53
N ASP A 28 18.10 1.66 -7.58
CA ASP A 28 17.03 0.75 -8.02
C ASP A 28 16.54 -0.19 -6.91
N ASP A 29 17.45 -0.67 -6.06
CA ASP A 29 17.11 -1.56 -4.95
C ASP A 29 16.34 -0.84 -3.83
N ASN A 30 16.67 0.42 -3.54
CA ASN A 30 15.94 1.24 -2.59
C ASN A 30 14.57 1.67 -3.11
N VAL A 31 14.46 2.03 -4.40
CA VAL A 31 13.17 2.28 -5.03
C VAL A 31 12.28 1.03 -4.93
N ALA A 32 12.82 -0.15 -5.25
CA ALA A 32 12.08 -1.41 -5.12
C ALA A 32 11.62 -1.69 -3.67
N ARG A 33 12.43 -1.36 -2.66
CA ARG A 33 12.05 -1.47 -1.24
C ARG A 33 10.91 -0.52 -0.86
N LEU A 34 10.96 0.74 -1.31
CA LEU A 34 9.89 1.72 -1.09
C LEU A 34 8.56 1.25 -1.72
N GLU A 35 8.62 0.72 -2.94
CA GLU A 35 7.47 0.15 -3.64
C GLU A 35 6.93 -1.09 -2.90
N THR A 36 7.81 -2.00 -2.48
CA THR A 36 7.43 -3.21 -1.73
C THR A 36 6.72 -2.87 -0.43
N ALA A 37 7.24 -1.91 0.35
CA ALA A 37 6.57 -1.46 1.57
C ALA A 37 5.17 -0.91 1.28
N SER A 38 5.04 -0.14 0.19
CA SER A 38 3.76 0.42 -0.26
C SER A 38 2.78 -0.68 -0.73
N GLU A 39 3.26 -1.70 -1.46
CA GLU A 39 2.45 -2.87 -1.85
C GLU A 39 1.89 -3.65 -0.65
N LEU A 40 2.65 -3.69 0.45
CA LEU A 40 2.27 -4.32 1.71
C LEU A 40 1.36 -3.43 2.58
N GLY A 41 1.01 -2.23 2.11
CA GLY A 41 0.20 -1.28 2.86
C GLY A 41 0.91 -0.72 4.09
N LYS A 42 2.25 -0.72 4.06
CA LYS A 42 3.13 -0.12 5.08
C LYS A 42 3.59 1.26 4.61
N PRO A 43 3.95 2.16 5.55
CA PRO A 43 4.62 3.40 5.20
C PRO A 43 5.90 3.15 4.41
N ALA A 44 6.09 3.90 3.32
CA ALA A 44 7.12 3.58 2.34
C ALA A 44 8.55 3.59 2.93
N VAL A 45 8.83 4.56 3.80
CA VAL A 45 10.16 4.71 4.44
C VAL A 45 10.54 3.54 5.33
N GLU A 46 9.59 2.72 5.83
CA GLU A 46 9.92 1.49 6.57
C GLU A 46 10.76 0.54 5.71
N GLY A 47 10.55 0.52 4.39
CA GLY A 47 11.26 -0.37 3.47
C GLY A 47 12.76 -0.10 3.39
N VAL A 48 13.21 1.10 3.74
CA VAL A 48 14.62 1.54 3.61
C VAL A 48 15.23 2.00 4.93
N GLU A 49 14.54 1.82 6.05
CA GLU A 49 14.97 2.33 7.36
C GLU A 49 16.36 1.79 7.74
N GLU A 50 16.54 0.48 7.67
CA GLU A 50 17.79 -0.18 8.04
C GLU A 50 18.95 0.33 7.17
N GLN A 51 18.72 0.49 5.86
CA GLN A 51 19.74 0.99 4.93
C GLN A 51 20.04 2.48 5.15
N LEU A 52 19.04 3.29 5.52
CA LEU A 52 19.25 4.69 5.89
C LEU A 52 20.12 4.81 7.14
N LEU A 53 19.82 4.02 8.18
CA LEU A 53 20.65 3.97 9.39
C LEU A 53 22.04 3.41 9.09
N ALA A 54 22.12 2.44 8.17
CA ALA A 54 23.35 1.82 7.71
C ALA A 54 24.32 2.83 7.03
N GLU A 55 23.81 3.84 6.33
CA GLU A 55 24.62 4.76 5.54
C GLU A 55 24.79 6.16 6.16
N PHE A 56 23.76 6.66 6.85
CA PHE A 56 23.72 8.04 7.35
C PHE A 56 23.77 8.15 8.88
N ARG A 57 23.66 7.02 9.60
CA ARG A 57 23.82 6.97 11.07
C ARG A 57 23.02 8.08 11.77
N GLU A 58 23.66 8.92 12.58
CA GLU A 58 23.00 9.98 13.34
C GLU A 58 22.49 11.14 12.46
N GLU A 59 23.02 11.33 11.26
CA GLU A 59 22.63 12.43 10.35
C GLU A 59 21.13 12.33 9.99
N ILE A 60 20.60 11.10 9.89
CA ILE A 60 19.17 10.86 9.59
C ILE A 60 18.26 11.20 10.77
N LEU A 61 18.78 11.38 11.98
CA LEU A 61 17.96 11.65 13.17
C LEU A 61 17.50 13.11 13.21
N ALA A 62 18.20 14.02 12.51
CA ALA A 62 17.89 15.44 12.45
C ALA A 62 16.49 15.69 11.85
N GLY A 63 15.65 16.43 12.57
CA GLY A 63 14.24 16.63 12.21
C GLY A 63 14.02 17.14 10.78
N ARG A 64 14.85 18.09 10.33
CA ARG A 64 14.75 18.65 8.97
C ARG A 64 15.16 17.65 7.88
N VAL A 65 16.16 16.81 8.16
CA VAL A 65 16.61 15.73 7.26
C VAL A 65 15.50 14.71 7.07
N LYS A 66 14.84 14.28 8.16
CA LYS A 66 13.70 13.35 8.09
C LYS A 66 12.54 13.87 7.26
N GLN A 67 12.21 15.15 7.42
CA GLN A 67 11.17 15.80 6.62
C GLN A 67 11.54 15.82 5.13
N MET A 68 12.81 16.09 4.81
CA MET A 68 13.30 16.06 3.43
C MET A 68 13.28 14.64 2.85
N VAL A 69 13.67 13.61 3.61
CA VAL A 69 13.57 12.21 3.17
C VAL A 69 12.14 11.81 2.87
N GLY A 70 11.19 12.15 3.75
CA GLY A 70 9.76 11.93 3.47
C GLY A 70 9.30 12.66 2.21
N HIS A 71 9.80 13.87 1.97
CA HIS A 71 9.51 14.64 0.76
C HIS A 71 10.09 14.01 -0.51
N MET A 72 11.34 13.53 -0.46
CA MET A 72 11.99 12.81 -1.55
C MET A 72 11.24 11.51 -1.89
N VAL A 73 10.91 10.71 -0.87
CA VAL A 73 10.16 9.46 -1.05
C VAL A 73 8.79 9.70 -1.69
N ARG A 74 8.09 10.77 -1.29
CA ARG A 74 6.84 11.18 -1.94
C ARG A 74 7.05 11.39 -3.44
N GLN A 75 8.03 12.19 -3.85
CA GLN A 75 8.27 12.51 -5.26
C GLN A 75 8.73 11.29 -6.07
N ILE A 76 9.53 10.41 -5.47
CA ILE A 76 9.93 9.13 -6.09
C ILE A 76 8.68 8.30 -6.40
N LEU A 77 7.81 8.12 -5.42
CA LEU A 77 6.61 7.29 -5.56
C LEU A 77 5.58 7.91 -6.51
N GLU A 78 5.38 9.23 -6.47
CA GLU A 78 4.50 9.92 -7.41
C GLU A 78 4.99 9.77 -8.87
N GLN A 79 6.30 9.87 -9.12
CA GLN A 79 6.90 9.60 -10.43
C GLN A 79 6.82 8.12 -10.86
N ARG A 80 6.45 7.23 -9.93
CA ARG A 80 6.26 5.79 -10.13
C ARG A 80 4.78 5.40 -10.15
N ASP A 81 3.88 6.37 -10.34
CA ASP A 81 2.42 6.20 -10.39
C ASP A 81 1.79 5.65 -9.10
N TRP A 82 2.43 5.92 -7.96
CA TRP A 82 1.84 5.72 -6.64
C TRP A 82 1.14 6.99 -6.18
N VAL A 83 0.03 6.82 -5.46
CA VAL A 83 -0.72 7.92 -4.88
C VAL A 83 -0.67 7.84 -3.36
N LEU A 84 -0.67 9.01 -2.72
CA LEU A 84 -0.77 9.11 -1.27
C LEU A 84 -2.06 8.45 -0.78
N ASP A 85 -1.94 7.52 0.16
CA ASP A 85 -3.07 6.81 0.76
C ASP A 85 -3.42 7.41 2.13
N GLN A 86 -2.42 7.53 3.00
CA GLN A 86 -2.60 8.04 4.34
C GLN A 86 -1.32 8.71 4.85
N THR A 87 -1.45 9.84 5.53
CA THR A 87 -0.35 10.51 6.25
C THR A 87 -0.33 10.12 7.73
N ASP A 88 0.76 10.46 8.41
CA ASP A 88 0.85 10.38 9.88
C ASP A 88 0.66 8.97 10.48
N VAL A 89 0.98 7.93 9.70
CA VAL A 89 0.91 6.55 10.16
C VAL A 89 2.04 6.29 11.13
N LYS A 90 1.69 5.90 12.36
CA LYS A 90 2.65 5.65 13.45
C LYS A 90 3.58 4.49 13.10
N LEU A 91 4.86 4.70 13.37
CA LEU A 91 5.94 3.75 13.15
C LEU A 91 6.57 3.32 14.48
N HIS A 92 7.18 2.14 14.47
CA HIS A 92 8.14 1.69 15.49
C HIS A 92 9.58 1.83 14.95
N SER A 93 9.87 2.99 14.38
CA SER A 93 11.14 3.31 13.73
C SER A 93 12.01 4.18 14.65
N VAL A 94 13.34 4.04 14.53
CA VAL A 94 14.32 4.86 15.26
C VAL A 94 14.31 6.31 14.72
N PRO A 95 14.52 6.57 13.42
CA PRO A 95 14.45 7.93 12.88
C PRO A 95 13.02 8.47 12.84
N PHE A 96 12.04 7.68 12.41
CA PHE A 96 10.71 8.19 12.06
C PHE A 96 9.65 7.80 13.09
N SER A 97 8.97 8.79 13.70
CA SER A 97 7.81 8.50 14.55
C SER A 97 6.54 8.22 13.75
N LYS A 98 6.43 8.85 12.57
CA LYS A 98 5.31 8.73 11.64
C LYS A 98 5.79 8.86 10.20
N ALA A 99 5.07 8.26 9.27
CA ALA A 99 5.30 8.43 7.84
C ALA A 99 4.04 8.24 7.00
N ALA A 100 4.18 8.43 5.68
CA ALA A 100 3.10 8.29 4.72
C ALA A 100 3.04 6.88 4.11
N ARG A 101 1.81 6.41 3.90
CA ARG A 101 1.48 5.22 3.10
C ARG A 101 1.07 5.63 1.70
N TYR A 102 1.39 4.77 0.75
CA TYR A 102 1.06 4.94 -0.65
C TYR A 102 0.36 3.70 -1.18
N ARG A 103 -0.46 3.88 -2.20
CA ARG A 103 -1.13 2.81 -2.92
C ARG A 103 -1.13 3.08 -4.41
N ARG A 104 -1.45 2.07 -5.22
CA ARG A 104 -1.80 2.29 -6.61
C ARG A 104 -3.21 2.87 -6.72
N SER A 105 -3.43 3.75 -7.70
CA SER A 105 -4.71 4.46 -7.86
C SER A 105 -5.88 3.53 -8.19
N ASP A 106 -5.59 2.42 -8.86
CA ASP A 106 -6.52 1.36 -9.27
C ASP A 106 -6.69 0.24 -8.24
N TRP A 107 -6.04 0.33 -7.09
CA TRP A 107 -6.22 -0.63 -6.00
C TRP A 107 -7.37 -0.21 -5.09
N PHE A 108 -8.29 -1.13 -4.86
CA PHE A 108 -9.45 -0.95 -3.98
C PHE A 108 -9.51 -2.09 -2.98
N THR A 109 -9.50 -1.77 -1.69
CA THR A 109 -9.56 -2.78 -0.64
C THR A 109 -10.94 -3.43 -0.61
N PHE A 110 -10.95 -4.75 -0.75
CA PHE A 110 -12.12 -5.59 -0.62
C PHE A 110 -11.87 -6.72 0.37
N HIS A 111 -12.97 -7.30 0.84
CA HIS A 111 -13.00 -8.43 1.75
C HIS A 111 -13.88 -9.52 1.17
N ALA A 112 -13.32 -10.72 1.06
CA ALA A 112 -14.01 -11.91 0.61
C ALA A 112 -14.49 -12.73 1.80
N PHE A 113 -15.75 -13.14 1.74
CA PHE A 113 -16.41 -14.07 2.64
C PHE A 113 -16.84 -15.29 1.85
N ARG A 114 -16.55 -16.49 2.34
CA ARG A 114 -16.97 -17.73 1.68
C ARG A 114 -18.18 -18.32 2.40
N ASN A 115 -19.06 -18.94 1.63
CA ASN A 115 -20.13 -19.74 2.18
C ASN A 115 -19.54 -20.97 2.87
N SER A 116 -20.00 -21.25 4.09
CA SER A 116 -19.49 -22.37 4.89
C SER A 116 -19.87 -23.72 4.30
N SER A 117 -20.99 -23.79 3.56
CA SER A 117 -21.50 -25.03 2.94
C SER A 117 -20.95 -25.25 1.53
N ASP A 118 -20.75 -24.19 0.75
CA ASP A 118 -20.11 -24.23 -0.57
C ASP A 118 -18.96 -23.21 -0.64
N PRO A 119 -17.70 -23.61 -0.41
CA PRO A 119 -16.57 -22.69 -0.45
C PRO A 119 -16.33 -22.00 -1.80
N ARG A 120 -16.97 -22.45 -2.89
CA ARG A 120 -16.93 -21.76 -4.18
C ARG A 120 -17.89 -20.58 -4.28
N ASP A 121 -18.85 -20.50 -3.38
CA ASP A 121 -19.79 -19.38 -3.26
C ASP A 121 -19.17 -18.30 -2.36
N VAL A 122 -18.79 -17.18 -2.97
CA VAL A 122 -18.03 -16.12 -2.32
C VAL A 122 -18.78 -14.80 -2.44
N VAL A 123 -18.78 -14.03 -1.37
CA VAL A 123 -19.30 -12.67 -1.32
C VAL A 123 -18.14 -11.72 -1.10
N ILE A 124 -18.04 -10.72 -1.97
CA ILE A 124 -17.05 -9.66 -1.91
C ILE A 124 -17.74 -8.38 -1.43
N THR A 125 -17.14 -7.67 -0.48
CA THR A 125 -17.62 -6.41 0.08
C THR A 125 -16.45 -5.46 0.35
N ASP A 126 -16.73 -4.17 0.56
CA ASP A 126 -15.75 -3.15 0.96
C ASP A 126 -15.60 -3.03 2.49
N ARG A 127 -16.39 -3.79 3.27
CA ARG A 127 -16.33 -3.79 4.75
C ARG A 127 -15.95 -5.14 5.31
N ARG A 128 -14.98 -5.15 6.23
CA ARG A 128 -14.63 -6.36 6.98
C ARG A 128 -15.53 -6.59 8.19
N GLN A 129 -15.85 -5.52 8.91
CA GLN A 129 -16.66 -5.56 10.13
C GLN A 129 -18.10 -5.18 9.80
N ASN A 130 -19.07 -5.91 10.36
CA ASN A 130 -20.50 -5.75 10.09
C ASN A 130 -20.83 -5.61 8.59
N PRO A 131 -20.35 -6.52 7.73
CA PRO A 131 -20.63 -6.46 6.30
C PRO A 131 -22.10 -6.73 6.00
N THR A 132 -22.62 -6.11 4.94
CA THR A 132 -23.88 -6.53 4.33
C THR A 132 -23.64 -7.84 3.58
N LEU A 133 -24.32 -8.92 3.98
CA LEU A 133 -24.16 -10.26 3.40
C LEU A 133 -25.53 -10.87 3.06
N PRO A 134 -25.61 -11.78 2.06
CA PRO A 134 -26.84 -12.50 1.75
C PRO A 134 -27.37 -13.29 2.95
N ALA A 135 -28.69 -13.25 3.16
CA ALA A 135 -29.37 -14.08 4.14
C ALA A 135 -29.38 -15.57 3.72
N GLY A 136 -29.71 -16.47 4.67
CA GLY A 136 -29.90 -17.89 4.37
C GLY A 136 -28.61 -18.71 4.22
N SER A 137 -27.45 -18.15 4.55
CA SER A 137 -26.17 -18.88 4.56
C SER A 137 -25.24 -18.36 5.65
N ARG A 138 -24.38 -19.23 6.16
CA ARG A 138 -23.30 -18.84 7.07
C ARG A 138 -22.08 -18.44 6.26
N TRP A 139 -21.69 -17.18 6.39
CA TRP A 139 -20.54 -16.60 5.71
C TRP A 139 -19.37 -16.47 6.66
N THR A 140 -18.18 -16.89 6.21
CA THR A 140 -16.95 -16.82 7.00
C THR A 140 -15.92 -15.99 6.25
N PHE A 141 -15.27 -15.05 6.95
CA PHE A 141 -14.18 -14.25 6.39
C PHE A 141 -13.10 -15.18 5.83
N TYR A 142 -12.63 -14.85 4.62
CA TYR A 142 -11.61 -15.62 3.93
C TYR A 142 -10.35 -14.79 3.69
N ALA A 143 -10.47 -13.63 3.06
CA ALA A 143 -9.31 -12.85 2.66
C ALA A 143 -9.62 -11.35 2.52
N THR A 144 -8.58 -10.53 2.67
CA THR A 144 -8.54 -9.13 2.22
C THR A 144 -7.64 -9.05 1.00
N PHE A 145 -8.06 -8.29 -0.01
CA PHE A 145 -7.28 -8.06 -1.22
C PHE A 145 -7.52 -6.65 -1.76
N ALA A 146 -6.61 -6.14 -2.59
CA ALA A 146 -6.73 -4.81 -3.16
C ALA A 146 -6.30 -4.71 -4.63
N SER A 147 -5.30 -5.49 -5.03
CA SER A 147 -4.76 -5.45 -6.40
C SER A 147 -5.71 -6.10 -7.41
N PRO A 148 -5.84 -5.54 -8.63
CA PRO A 148 -6.56 -6.17 -9.74
C PRO A 148 -6.09 -7.61 -10.03
N LEU A 149 -4.78 -7.87 -10.00
CA LEU A 149 -4.22 -9.19 -10.26
C LEU A 149 -4.73 -10.24 -9.25
N LYS A 150 -4.69 -9.95 -7.94
CA LYS A 150 -5.25 -10.85 -6.92
C LYS A 150 -6.77 -11.03 -7.12
N ALA A 151 -7.49 -9.99 -7.50
CA ALA A 151 -8.93 -10.07 -7.77
C ALA A 151 -9.24 -11.04 -8.93
N ALA A 152 -8.51 -10.92 -10.04
CA ALA A 152 -8.65 -11.78 -11.20
C ALA A 152 -8.27 -13.23 -10.88
N VAL A 153 -7.09 -13.46 -10.30
CA VAL A 153 -6.56 -14.81 -10.05
C VAL A 153 -7.31 -15.55 -8.94
N ALA A 154 -7.68 -14.86 -7.85
CA ALA A 154 -8.33 -15.52 -6.72
C ALA A 154 -9.85 -15.62 -6.87
N PHE A 155 -10.47 -14.66 -7.56
CA PHE A 155 -11.92 -14.48 -7.56
C PHE A 155 -12.54 -14.37 -8.96
N GLY A 156 -11.76 -14.45 -10.04
CA GLY A 156 -12.26 -14.31 -11.40
C GLY A 156 -12.76 -12.89 -11.72
N VAL A 157 -12.39 -11.90 -10.92
CA VAL A 157 -12.80 -10.51 -11.12
C VAL A 157 -11.83 -9.81 -12.06
N ASN A 158 -12.20 -9.70 -13.33
CA ASN A 158 -11.36 -9.09 -14.37
C ASN A 158 -11.51 -7.57 -14.46
N ASP A 159 -12.61 -7.01 -13.96
CA ASP A 159 -12.84 -5.55 -13.88
C ASP A 159 -13.07 -5.14 -12.42
N ILE A 160 -12.01 -4.62 -11.79
CA ILE A 160 -12.07 -4.18 -10.40
C ILE A 160 -12.91 -2.91 -10.21
N LYS A 161 -13.03 -2.07 -11.25
CA LYS A 161 -13.83 -0.83 -11.18
C LYS A 161 -15.31 -1.18 -11.21
N GLN A 162 -15.71 -2.12 -12.06
CA GLN A 162 -17.07 -2.65 -12.09
C GLN A 162 -17.42 -3.33 -10.76
N LEU A 163 -16.53 -4.15 -10.20
CA LEU A 163 -16.72 -4.74 -8.87
C LEU A 163 -16.96 -3.65 -7.82
N ARG A 164 -16.14 -2.59 -7.81
CA ARG A 164 -16.29 -1.47 -6.88
C ARG A 164 -17.67 -0.82 -7.01
N GLN A 165 -18.14 -0.58 -8.22
CA GLN A 165 -19.47 0.00 -8.46
C GLN A 165 -20.58 -0.92 -7.93
N GLN A 166 -20.51 -2.21 -8.22
CA GLN A 166 -21.51 -3.19 -7.75
C GLN A 166 -21.56 -3.27 -6.23
N VAL A 167 -20.40 -3.38 -5.58
CA VAL A 167 -20.29 -3.40 -4.11
C VAL A 167 -20.81 -2.10 -3.51
N HIS A 168 -20.49 -0.95 -4.11
CA HIS A 168 -20.99 0.33 -3.63
C HIS A 168 -22.53 0.44 -3.74
N SER A 169 -23.10 -0.04 -4.84
CA SER A 169 -24.55 0.03 -5.09
C SER A 169 -25.37 -0.96 -4.25
N HIS A 170 -24.83 -2.17 -3.97
CA HIS A 170 -25.60 -3.26 -3.36
C HIS A 170 -25.08 -3.70 -1.98
N GLY A 171 -23.96 -3.12 -1.52
CA GLY A 171 -23.25 -3.50 -0.30
C GLY A 171 -22.30 -4.70 -0.47
N TYR A 172 -22.54 -5.55 -1.47
CA TYR A 172 -21.71 -6.70 -1.80
C TYR A 172 -21.89 -7.15 -3.27
N GLN A 173 -20.97 -7.98 -3.74
CA GLN A 173 -21.10 -8.75 -4.98
C GLN A 173 -20.91 -10.23 -4.67
N ARG A 174 -21.89 -11.06 -5.01
CA ARG A 174 -21.80 -12.53 -4.89
C ARG A 174 -21.24 -13.10 -6.18
N ILE A 175 -20.27 -13.99 -6.06
CA ILE A 175 -19.58 -14.62 -7.17
C ILE A 175 -19.42 -16.11 -6.92
N ARG A 176 -19.31 -16.87 -7.99
CA ARG A 176 -18.92 -18.28 -7.95
C ARG A 176 -17.49 -18.39 -8.47
N ILE A 177 -16.60 -18.99 -7.69
CA ILE A 177 -15.22 -19.22 -8.09
C ILE A 177 -15.01 -20.66 -8.53
N GLU A 178 -14.21 -20.83 -9.58
CA GLU A 178 -13.80 -22.15 -10.08
C GLU A 178 -12.83 -22.84 -9.11
N ARG A 179 -11.94 -22.04 -8.50
CA ARG A 179 -10.87 -22.49 -7.62
C ARG A 179 -11.42 -23.28 -6.43
N GLN A 180 -10.79 -24.42 -6.12
CA GLN A 180 -11.01 -25.15 -4.88
C GLN A 180 -10.42 -24.37 -3.70
N LEU A 181 -11.28 -23.83 -2.85
CA LEU A 181 -10.89 -23.37 -1.51
C LEU A 181 -11.02 -24.54 -0.53
N ARG A 182 -10.06 -24.67 0.39
CA ARG A 182 -10.21 -25.58 1.54
C ARG A 182 -11.47 -25.21 2.30
N ARG A 183 -12.25 -26.20 2.74
CA ARG A 183 -13.41 -25.98 3.60
C ARG A 183 -12.99 -25.19 4.86
N ALA A 184 -13.90 -24.34 5.31
CA ALA A 184 -13.73 -23.53 6.52
C ALA A 184 -13.79 -24.38 7.79
#